data_AF-X1TW71-F1
#
_entry.id   AF-X1TW71-F1
#
_cell.length_a   1.000
_cell.length_b   1.000
_cell.length_c   1.000
_cell.angle_alpha   90.00
_cell.angle_beta   90.00
_cell.angle_gamma   90.00
#
_symmetry.space_group_name_H-M   'P 1'
#
loop_
_entity.id
_entity.type
_entity.pdbx_description
1 polymer ?
#
loop_
_entity_poly.entity_id
_entity_poly.type
_entity_poly.pdbx_seq_one_letter_code
_entity_poly.pdbx_strand_id
1 'polypeptide(L)'
;MALRRTLIATAIGATIYEGGGLALEKYMIPGKPVSLNLGNTKVSIHCPTINEEQWIRETLESLRTQSPYRNGDIKLIVLDSYSTDRTVEIAEEYADEVWLTPRGKLTTRDLGFKKDDADIIVAVDSGDIYPRGWLSRLLKPFENPRVIATHGPVLSKDWIWKAPNAWFNLSRPWYSIT
;
A
#
# COMPACT_ATOMS: atom_id res chain seq x y z
N MET A 1 -30.44 -3.80 7.63
CA MET A 1 -29.25 -2.93 7.59
C MET A 1 -28.16 -3.75 6.89
N ALA A 2 -27.84 -3.44 5.63
CA ALA A 2 -26.86 -4.22 4.87
C ALA A 2 -25.47 -4.02 5.52
N LEU A 3 -24.81 -5.12 5.89
CA LEU A 3 -23.44 -5.09 6.39
C LEU A 3 -22.57 -4.46 5.28
N ARG A 4 -22.05 -3.24 5.48
CA ARG A 4 -21.06 -2.64 4.58
C ARG A 4 -19.84 -3.56 4.64
N ARG A 5 -19.54 -4.29 3.56
CA ARG A 5 -18.37 -5.17 3.49
C ARG A 5 -17.18 -4.30 3.10
N THR A 6 -16.31 -4.00 4.06
CA THR A 6 -15.01 -3.37 3.77
C THR A 6 -14.17 -4.34 2.93
N LEU A 7 -13.72 -3.88 1.78
CA LEU A 7 -12.87 -4.64 0.86
C LEU A 7 -11.39 -4.41 1.19
N ILE A 8 -10.54 -5.38 0.86
CA ILE A 8 -9.13 -5.35 1.25
C ILE A 8 -8.22 -5.45 0.02
N ALA A 9 -7.44 -4.41 -0.22
CA ALA A 9 -6.25 -4.49 -1.05
C ALA A 9 -5.04 -4.61 -0.13
N THR A 10 -4.11 -5.51 -0.43
CA THR A 10 -2.87 -5.60 0.35
C THR A 10 -1.68 -5.75 -0.57
N ALA A 11 -0.65 -4.93 -0.35
CA ALA A 11 0.71 -5.32 -0.72
C ALA A 11 1.36 -5.95 0.50
N ILE A 12 1.70 -7.25 0.42
CA ILE A 12 2.50 -7.91 1.44
C ILE A 12 3.95 -7.86 0.98
N GLY A 13 4.69 -6.82 1.36
CA GLY A 13 6.12 -6.64 1.08
C GLY A 13 6.40 -5.96 -0.27
N ALA A 14 7.00 -4.78 -0.24
CA ALA A 14 7.56 -4.13 -1.41
C ALA A 14 8.90 -3.48 -1.05
N THR A 15 9.92 -4.28 -0.78
CA THR A 15 11.20 -3.75 -0.33
C THR A 15 12.21 -3.68 -1.49
N ILE A 16 12.61 -2.47 -1.87
CA ILE A 16 13.71 -2.22 -2.81
C ILE A 16 14.74 -1.34 -2.12
N TYR A 17 15.94 -1.87 -1.84
CA TYR A 17 17.17 -1.04 -1.77
C TYR A 17 18.38 -1.76 -2.38
N GLU A 18 19.25 -0.91 -2.93
CA GLU A 18 20.52 -1.10 -3.66
C GLU A 18 20.47 -1.59 -5.12
N GLY A 19 20.90 -0.67 -6.02
CA GLY A 19 21.58 -0.84 -7.31
C GLY A 19 20.99 -1.80 -8.35
N GLY A 20 20.79 -3.06 -7.98
CA GLY A 20 20.19 -4.09 -8.84
C GLY A 20 18.66 -4.00 -8.94
N GLY A 21 17.99 -3.29 -8.02
CA GLY A 21 16.55 -3.02 -8.09
C GLY A 21 16.16 -2.16 -9.31
N LEU A 22 16.94 -1.12 -9.61
CA LEU A 22 16.73 -0.19 -10.74
C LEU A 22 16.80 -0.86 -12.12
N ALA A 23 17.65 -1.87 -12.28
CA ALA A 23 17.78 -2.60 -13.54
C ALA A 23 16.59 -3.54 -13.79
N LEU A 24 16.10 -4.21 -12.74
CA LEU A 24 14.87 -5.01 -12.81
C LEU A 24 13.62 -4.13 -12.93
N GLU A 25 13.61 -2.97 -12.28
CA GLU A 25 12.60 -1.93 -12.42
C GLU A 25 12.36 -1.55 -13.89
N LYS A 26 13.41 -1.34 -14.69
CA LYS A 26 13.26 -1.02 -16.12
C LYS A 26 12.49 -2.06 -16.93
N TYR A 27 12.53 -3.33 -16.52
CA TYR A 27 11.90 -4.46 -17.23
C TYR A 27 10.66 -5.03 -16.54
N MET A 28 10.42 -4.68 -15.27
CA MET A 28 9.36 -5.24 -14.42
C MET A 28 8.46 -4.19 -13.75
N ILE A 29 8.77 -2.88 -13.88
CA ILE A 29 7.89 -1.82 -13.36
C ILE A 29 6.51 -1.93 -14.04
N PRO A 30 5.42 -1.93 -13.26
CA PRO A 30 4.11 -1.67 -13.81
C PRO A 30 4.13 -0.31 -14.50
N GLY A 31 3.98 -0.30 -15.83
CA GLY A 31 4.03 0.91 -16.65
C GLY A 31 3.01 1.99 -16.25
N LYS A 32 2.93 3.05 -17.08
CA LYS A 32 2.02 4.22 -16.94
C LYS A 32 0.74 3.91 -16.12
N PRO A 33 0.36 4.77 -15.15
CA PRO A 33 -0.84 4.56 -14.37
C PRO A 33 -2.05 4.23 -15.25
N VAL A 34 -2.91 3.32 -14.77
CA VAL A 34 -4.11 2.91 -15.51
C VAL A 34 -5.29 3.76 -15.10
N SER A 35 -6.25 3.95 -16.01
CA SER A 35 -7.52 4.60 -15.67
C SER A 35 -8.32 3.71 -14.72
N LEU A 36 -8.91 4.37 -13.72
CA LEU A 36 -9.77 3.76 -12.71
C LEU A 36 -11.19 4.30 -12.84
N ASN A 37 -12.17 3.43 -12.68
CA ASN A 37 -13.58 3.76 -12.53
C ASN A 37 -14.14 3.13 -11.25
N LEU A 38 -13.93 3.81 -10.11
CA LEU A 38 -14.39 3.34 -8.81
C LEU A 38 -15.67 4.06 -8.33
N GLY A 39 -16.27 4.93 -9.14
CA GLY A 39 -17.42 5.74 -8.73
C GLY A 39 -17.13 6.52 -7.44
N ASN A 40 -18.00 6.39 -6.44
CA ASN A 40 -17.90 7.07 -5.13
C ASN A 40 -17.23 6.18 -4.04
N THR A 41 -16.45 5.17 -4.44
CA THR A 41 -15.80 4.24 -3.50
C THR A 41 -14.73 4.96 -2.70
N LYS A 42 -14.85 4.97 -1.37
CA LYS A 42 -13.84 5.54 -0.48
C LYS A 42 -12.64 4.60 -0.35
N VAL A 43 -11.43 5.12 -0.54
CA VAL A 43 -10.20 4.33 -0.39
C VAL A 43 -9.36 4.93 0.73
N SER A 44 -8.82 4.09 1.61
CA SER A 44 -7.80 4.51 2.58
C SER A 44 -6.58 3.63 2.48
N ILE A 45 -5.39 4.25 2.48
CA ILE A 45 -4.10 3.58 2.59
C ILE A 45 -3.73 3.54 4.07
N HIS A 46 -3.47 2.35 4.60
CA HIS A 46 -3.05 2.15 5.99
C HIS A 46 -1.57 1.79 6.03
N CYS A 47 -0.76 2.69 6.59
CA CYS A 47 0.68 2.53 6.78
C CYS A 47 0.98 2.31 8.27
N PRO A 48 1.06 1.06 8.75
CA PRO A 48 1.49 0.78 10.11
C PRO A 48 2.98 1.09 10.28
N THR A 49 3.36 1.70 11.41
CA THR A 49 4.74 2.10 11.64
C THR A 49 5.17 1.94 13.11
N ILE A 50 6.48 1.72 13.33
CA ILE A 50 7.13 1.76 14.64
C ILE A 50 8.64 2.03 14.49
N ASN A 51 9.11 3.19 14.94
CA ASN A 51 10.51 3.61 14.89
C ASN A 51 11.14 3.50 13.48
N GLU A 52 10.51 4.16 12.50
CA GLU A 52 10.87 4.15 11.08
C GLU A 52 11.36 5.52 10.59
N GLU A 53 11.94 6.36 11.48
CA GLU A 53 12.35 7.73 11.13
C GLU A 53 13.29 7.80 9.91
N GLN A 54 14.04 6.73 9.66
CA GLN A 54 15.01 6.63 8.56
C GLN A 54 14.36 6.41 7.20
N TRP A 55 13.13 5.89 7.13
CA TRP A 55 12.53 5.41 5.87
C TRP A 55 11.11 5.89 5.63
N ILE A 56 10.40 6.32 6.68
CA ILE A 56 8.99 6.69 6.60
C ILE A 56 8.76 7.85 5.62
N ARG A 57 9.74 8.77 5.50
CA ARG A 57 9.67 9.89 4.55
C ARG A 57 9.55 9.40 3.11
N GLU A 58 10.50 8.57 2.67
CA GLU A 58 10.52 8.02 1.31
C GLU A 58 9.28 7.17 1.02
N THR A 59 8.83 6.39 2.01
CA THR A 59 7.60 5.60 1.88
C THR A 59 6.38 6.50 1.61
N LEU A 60 6.14 7.49 2.45
CA LEU A 60 4.97 8.35 2.34
C LEU A 60 5.02 9.24 1.08
N GLU A 61 6.20 9.72 0.69
CA GLU A 61 6.40 10.43 -0.58
C GLU A 61 6.02 9.55 -1.78
N SER A 62 6.49 8.30 -1.82
CA SER A 62 6.17 7.38 -2.92
C SER A 62 4.66 7.10 -3.04
N LEU A 63 3.93 7.08 -1.93
CA LEU A 63 2.48 6.93 -1.88
C LEU A 63 1.75 8.20 -2.36
N ARG A 64 2.17 9.39 -1.92
CA ARG A 64 1.58 10.68 -2.34
C ARG A 64 1.76 10.96 -3.83
N THR A 65 2.74 10.35 -4.49
CA THR A 65 2.93 10.52 -5.94
C THR A 65 2.01 9.65 -6.82
N GLN A 66 1.23 8.74 -6.23
CA GLN A 66 0.35 7.85 -6.98
C GLN A 66 -0.82 8.61 -7.61
N SER A 67 -1.13 8.33 -8.89
CA SER A 67 -2.14 9.12 -9.62
C SER A 67 -3.58 9.04 -9.06
N PRO A 68 -4.08 7.90 -8.54
CA PRO A 68 -5.44 7.85 -7.98
C PRO A 68 -5.59 8.73 -6.74
N TYR A 69 -4.50 8.94 -6.01
CA TYR A 69 -4.46 9.77 -4.81
C TYR A 69 -4.78 11.24 -5.14
N ARG A 70 -4.33 11.72 -6.30
CA ARG A 70 -4.50 13.12 -6.73
C ARG A 70 -5.92 13.48 -7.17
N ASN A 71 -6.79 12.49 -7.36
CA ASN A 71 -8.16 12.70 -7.83
C ASN A 71 -9.15 12.97 -6.68
N GLY A 72 -8.72 12.88 -5.41
CA GLY A 72 -9.43 13.45 -4.26
C GLY A 72 -10.11 12.46 -3.30
N ASP A 73 -10.12 11.15 -3.59
CA ASP A 73 -10.91 10.16 -2.84
C ASP A 73 -10.09 9.13 -2.04
N ILE A 74 -8.79 9.39 -1.84
CA ILE A 74 -7.89 8.48 -1.14
C ILE A 74 -7.29 9.15 0.09
N LYS A 75 -7.51 8.56 1.26
CA LYS A 75 -6.82 8.96 2.50
C LYS A 75 -5.54 8.17 2.69
N LEU A 76 -4.49 8.82 3.18
CA LEU A 76 -3.27 8.18 3.68
C LEU A 76 -3.27 8.28 5.21
N ILE A 77 -3.43 7.14 5.87
CA ILE A 77 -3.52 7.04 7.33
C ILE A 77 -2.28 6.29 7.83
N VAL A 78 -1.49 6.97 8.65
CA VAL A 78 -0.37 6.34 9.36
C VAL A 78 -0.87 5.81 10.69
N LEU A 79 -0.60 4.54 10.95
CA LEU A 79 -1.01 3.85 12.18
C LEU A 79 0.24 3.57 13.01
N ASP A 80 0.56 4.46 13.93
CA ASP A 80 1.80 4.41 14.72
C ASP A 80 1.62 3.56 15.99
N SER A 81 2.60 2.70 16.28
CA SER A 81 2.63 1.84 17.48
C SER A 81 3.42 2.47 18.64
N TYR A 82 3.22 3.78 18.88
CA TYR A 82 3.95 4.58 19.86
C TYR A 82 5.46 4.61 19.60
N SER A 83 5.84 5.11 18.42
CA SER A 83 7.24 5.36 18.10
C SER A 83 7.87 6.33 19.10
N THR A 84 9.13 6.09 19.42
CA THR A 84 9.94 6.89 20.37
C THR A 84 10.96 7.79 19.68
N ASP A 85 11.02 7.71 18.36
CA ASP A 85 11.89 8.50 17.49
C ASP A 85 11.07 9.56 16.72
N ARG A 86 11.62 10.14 15.65
CA ARG A 86 10.93 11.19 14.87
C ARG A 86 9.89 10.67 13.88
N THR A 87 9.52 9.38 13.93
CA THR A 87 8.57 8.78 12.96
C THR A 87 7.25 9.52 12.88
N VAL A 88 6.65 9.88 14.02
CA VAL A 88 5.35 10.57 14.06
C VAL A 88 5.46 11.99 13.51
N GLU A 89 6.49 12.73 13.93
CA GLU A 89 6.79 14.08 13.43
C GLU A 89 6.89 14.09 11.90
N ILE A 90 7.64 13.15 11.33
CA ILE A 90 7.81 13.02 9.88
C ILE A 90 6.49 12.60 9.24
N ALA A 91 5.76 11.66 9.84
CA ALA A 91 4.49 11.18 9.30
C ALA A 91 3.43 12.28 9.19
N GLU A 92 3.36 13.20 10.15
CA GLU A 92 2.43 14.33 10.15
C GLU A 92 2.63 15.29 8.96
N GLU A 93 3.85 15.36 8.39
CA GLU A 93 4.13 16.17 7.19
C GLU A 93 3.46 15.59 5.92
N TYR A 94 3.21 14.27 5.89
CA TYR A 94 2.80 13.56 4.67
C TYR A 94 1.52 12.75 4.81
N ALA A 95 1.04 12.41 6.01
CA ALA A 95 -0.20 11.67 6.19
C ALA A 95 -1.40 12.63 6.24
N ASP A 96 -2.58 12.15 5.86
CA ASP A 96 -3.82 12.91 6.11
C ASP A 96 -4.25 12.78 7.58
N GLU A 97 -3.99 11.60 8.17
CA GLU A 97 -4.25 11.31 9.57
C GLU A 97 -3.14 10.43 10.15
N VAL A 98 -2.78 10.65 11.43
CA VAL A 98 -1.90 9.77 12.20
C VAL A 98 -2.67 9.25 13.41
N TRP A 99 -2.77 7.92 13.54
CA TRP A 99 -3.46 7.28 14.65
C TRP A 99 -2.47 6.50 15.51
N LEU A 100 -2.48 6.77 16.82
CA LEU A 100 -1.76 5.94 17.78
C LEU A 100 -2.53 4.64 18.04
N THR A 101 -1.82 3.52 17.98
CA THR A 101 -2.38 2.17 18.08
C THR A 101 -1.58 1.30 19.03
N PRO A 102 -2.21 0.28 19.66
CA PRO A 102 -1.46 -0.69 20.46
C PRO A 102 -0.42 -1.40 19.62
N ARG A 103 0.72 -1.71 20.25
CA ARG A 103 1.88 -2.27 19.57
C ARG A 103 1.55 -3.58 18.83
N GLY A 104 1.99 -3.65 17.58
CA GLY A 104 2.01 -4.87 16.76
C GLY A 104 1.34 -4.68 15.41
N LYS A 105 2.05 -5.03 14.33
CA LYS A 105 1.61 -4.80 12.94
C LYS A 105 0.19 -5.28 12.64
N LEU A 106 -0.17 -6.49 13.08
CA LEU A 106 -1.52 -7.03 12.88
C LEU A 106 -2.56 -6.37 13.80
N THR A 107 -2.19 -6.05 15.04
CA THR A 107 -3.03 -5.32 16.00
C THR A 107 -3.39 -3.94 15.46
N THR A 108 -2.39 -3.22 14.98
CA THR A 108 -2.51 -1.91 14.34
C THR A 108 -3.44 -1.96 13.14
N ARG A 109 -3.25 -2.96 12.25
CA ARG A 109 -4.12 -3.15 11.09
C ARG A 109 -5.56 -3.45 11.48
N ASP A 110 -5.78 -4.39 12.38
CA ASP A 110 -7.12 -4.75 12.85
C ASP A 110 -7.87 -3.54 13.45
N LEU A 111 -7.18 -2.70 14.22
CA LEU A 111 -7.74 -1.44 14.72
C LEU A 111 -8.09 -0.50 13.57
N GLY A 112 -7.18 -0.33 12.60
CA GLY A 112 -7.42 0.45 11.39
C GLY A 112 -8.67 -0.01 10.66
N PHE A 113 -8.78 -1.31 10.37
CA PHE A 113 -9.93 -1.93 9.71
C PHE A 113 -11.26 -1.69 10.44
N LYS A 114 -11.25 -1.68 11.77
CA LYS A 114 -12.45 -1.47 12.58
C LYS A 114 -12.86 0.00 12.71
N LYS A 115 -11.90 0.92 12.62
CA LYS A 115 -12.11 2.36 12.85
C LYS A 115 -12.39 3.13 11.57
N ASP A 116 -11.81 2.73 10.45
CA ASP A 116 -11.94 3.42 9.17
C ASP A 116 -13.26 3.09 8.45
N ASP A 117 -13.89 4.09 7.84
CA ASP A 117 -15.16 3.97 7.11
C ASP A 117 -14.97 3.77 5.59
N ALA A 118 -13.73 3.58 5.13
CA ALA A 118 -13.39 3.30 3.75
C ALA A 118 -14.11 2.05 3.19
N ASP A 119 -14.43 2.10 1.91
CA ASP A 119 -14.94 0.95 1.16
C ASP A 119 -13.81 -0.03 0.80
N ILE A 120 -12.61 0.49 0.51
CA ILE A 120 -11.40 -0.28 0.25
C ILE A 120 -10.28 0.21 1.18
N ILE A 121 -9.67 -0.71 1.92
CA ILE A 121 -8.43 -0.44 2.65
C ILE A 121 -7.26 -1.04 1.89
N VAL A 122 -6.25 -0.20 1.62
CA VAL A 122 -4.98 -0.55 0.99
C VAL A 122 -3.93 -0.66 2.08
N ALA A 123 -3.59 -1.89 2.47
CA ALA A 123 -2.54 -2.12 3.45
C ALA A 123 -1.15 -2.06 2.80
N VAL A 124 -0.29 -1.21 3.36
CA VAL A 124 1.12 -1.01 2.98
C VAL A 124 2.03 -1.26 4.18
N ASP A 125 3.34 -1.19 3.98
CA ASP A 125 4.38 -1.33 5.00
C ASP A 125 5.22 -0.04 5.05
N SER A 126 5.56 0.41 6.26
CA SER A 126 6.59 1.42 6.47
C SER A 126 7.96 0.86 6.05
N GLY A 127 8.79 1.68 5.40
CA GLY A 127 10.12 1.26 4.96
C GLY A 127 10.21 0.72 3.53
N ASP A 128 9.10 0.76 2.79
CA ASP A 128 8.98 0.32 1.40
C ASP A 128 8.77 1.51 0.44
N ILE A 129 9.16 1.35 -0.82
CA ILE A 129 8.94 2.34 -1.90
C ILE A 129 7.93 1.79 -2.90
N TYR A 130 6.88 2.56 -3.16
CA TYR A 130 5.80 2.17 -4.06
C TYR A 130 6.00 2.80 -5.46
N PRO A 131 6.28 2.00 -6.51
CA PRO A 131 6.58 2.54 -7.83
C PRO A 131 5.37 3.22 -8.46
N ARG A 132 5.62 4.13 -9.40
CA ARG A 132 4.55 4.89 -10.07
C ARG A 132 3.53 3.97 -10.73
N GLY A 133 2.24 4.22 -10.48
CA GLY A 133 1.14 3.47 -11.10
C GLY A 133 0.78 2.18 -10.37
N TRP A 134 1.55 1.80 -9.34
CA TRP A 134 1.26 0.66 -8.47
C TRP A 134 -0.17 0.73 -7.90
N LEU A 135 -0.56 1.85 -7.28
CA LEU A 135 -1.86 1.97 -6.62
C LEU A 135 -3.01 1.83 -7.62
N SER A 136 -2.89 2.46 -8.79
CA SER A 136 -3.93 2.40 -9.84
C SER A 136 -4.18 0.97 -10.33
N ARG A 137 -3.13 0.15 -10.36
CA ARG A 137 -3.24 -1.22 -10.83
C ARG A 137 -3.71 -2.15 -9.72
N LEU A 138 -3.27 -1.91 -8.49
CA LEU A 138 -3.77 -2.62 -7.32
C LEU A 138 -5.28 -2.45 -7.19
N LEU A 139 -5.80 -1.24 -7.43
CA LEU A 139 -7.23 -0.94 -7.31
C LEU A 139 -8.07 -1.41 -8.52
N LYS A 140 -7.46 -1.62 -9.70
CA LYS A 140 -8.18 -1.93 -10.95
C LYS A 140 -9.15 -3.12 -10.84
N PRO A 141 -8.82 -4.24 -10.18
CA PRO A 141 -9.74 -5.37 -10.04
C PRO A 141 -11.05 -5.02 -9.31
N PHE A 142 -11.08 -4.01 -8.43
CA PHE A 142 -12.29 -3.61 -7.71
C PHE A 142 -13.35 -2.92 -8.58
N GLU A 143 -13.05 -2.60 -9.84
CA GLU A 143 -14.09 -2.21 -10.80
C GLU A 143 -15.11 -3.33 -11.04
N ASN A 144 -14.72 -4.58 -10.78
CA ASN A 144 -15.66 -5.70 -10.72
C ASN A 144 -16.21 -5.82 -9.28
N PRO A 145 -17.52 -5.60 -9.06
CA PRO A 145 -18.12 -5.62 -7.72
C PRO A 145 -18.10 -7.00 -7.04
N ARG A 146 -17.70 -8.06 -7.76
CA ARG A 146 -17.48 -9.39 -7.18
C ARG A 146 -16.12 -9.52 -6.52
N VAL A 147 -15.14 -8.67 -6.83
CA VAL A 147 -13.81 -8.76 -6.23
C VAL A 147 -13.86 -8.20 -4.80
N ILE A 148 -13.52 -9.05 -3.83
CA ILE A 148 -13.51 -8.65 -2.42
C ILE A 148 -12.11 -8.39 -1.87
N ALA A 149 -11.09 -8.95 -2.53
CA ALA A 149 -9.71 -8.69 -2.19
C ALA A 149 -8.78 -8.79 -3.40
N THR A 150 -7.67 -8.07 -3.34
CA THR A 150 -6.62 -8.10 -4.36
C THR A 150 -5.25 -8.01 -3.70
N HIS A 151 -4.26 -8.65 -4.30
CA HIS A 151 -2.87 -8.44 -3.94
C HIS A 151 -2.02 -8.08 -5.15
N GLY A 152 -0.98 -7.29 -4.89
CA GLY A 152 0.00 -6.87 -5.90
C GLY A 152 1.27 -7.71 -5.87
N PRO A 153 2.14 -7.52 -6.89
CA PRO A 153 3.47 -8.12 -6.93
C PRO A 153 4.35 -7.61 -5.79
N VAL A 154 5.20 -8.49 -5.28
CA VAL A 154 6.16 -8.25 -4.20
C VAL A 154 7.56 -8.24 -4.81
N LEU A 155 8.33 -7.18 -4.58
CA LEU A 155 9.76 -7.18 -4.87
C LEU A 155 10.49 -7.21 -3.54
N SER A 156 11.33 -8.24 -3.36
CA SER A 156 12.14 -8.42 -2.15
C SER A 156 13.54 -7.87 -2.37
N LYS A 157 14.16 -7.36 -1.29
CA LYS A 157 15.56 -6.91 -1.25
C LYS A 157 16.52 -8.06 -1.62
N ASP A 158 16.21 -9.28 -1.22
CA ASP A 158 17.09 -10.44 -1.39
C ASP A 158 17.07 -10.98 -2.81
N TRP A 159 18.25 -11.05 -3.42
CA TRP A 159 18.42 -11.57 -4.79
C TRP A 159 17.90 -13.01 -4.96
N ILE A 160 17.98 -13.82 -3.89
CA ILE A 160 17.46 -15.19 -3.84
C ILE A 160 15.94 -15.23 -4.02
N TRP A 161 15.24 -14.22 -3.51
CA TRP A 161 13.78 -14.09 -3.62
C TRP A 161 13.36 -13.32 -4.87
N LYS A 162 14.28 -12.56 -5.50
CA LYS A 162 13.99 -11.82 -6.75
C LYS A 162 13.62 -12.74 -7.91
N ALA A 163 14.28 -13.88 -8.10
CA ALA A 163 13.99 -14.77 -9.23
C ALA A 163 12.62 -15.50 -9.10
N PRO A 164 12.28 -16.11 -7.95
CA PRO A 164 10.95 -16.66 -7.73
C PRO A 164 9.85 -15.59 -7.77
N ASN A 165 10.07 -14.42 -7.15
CA ASN A 165 9.10 -13.33 -7.18
C ASN A 165 8.94 -12.77 -8.60
N ALA A 166 10.01 -12.66 -9.37
CA ALA A 166 9.93 -12.23 -10.76
C ALA A 166 9.10 -13.19 -11.60
N TRP A 167 9.34 -14.50 -11.45
CA TRP A 167 8.54 -15.53 -12.12
C TRP A 167 7.07 -15.50 -11.70
N PHE A 168 6.80 -15.34 -10.40
CA PHE A 168 5.45 -15.23 -9.87
C PHE A 168 4.73 -13.98 -10.41
N ASN A 169 5.41 -12.83 -10.43
CA ASN A 169 4.90 -11.56 -10.96
C ASN A 169 4.65 -11.62 -12.47
N LEU A 170 5.47 -12.36 -13.23
CA LEU A 170 5.28 -12.55 -14.68
C LEU A 170 4.15 -13.52 -15.00
N SER A 171 4.03 -14.61 -14.24
CA SER A 171 3.04 -15.66 -14.49
C SER A 171 1.65 -15.31 -13.95
N ARG A 172 1.57 -14.52 -12.87
CA ARG A 172 0.34 -14.10 -12.20
C ARG A 172 0.48 -12.69 -11.65
N PRO A 173 0.45 -11.66 -12.52
CA PRO A 173 0.68 -10.28 -12.10
C PRO A 173 -0.39 -9.75 -11.14
N TRP A 174 -1.57 -10.39 -11.09
CA TRP A 174 -2.70 -9.99 -10.25
C TRP A 174 -3.39 -11.24 -9.71
N TYR A 175 -3.64 -11.29 -8.41
CA TYR A 175 -4.54 -12.27 -7.81
C TYR A 175 -5.66 -11.51 -7.12
N SER A 176 -6.88 -11.76 -7.57
CA SER A 176 -8.09 -11.21 -6.98
C SER A 176 -8.95 -12.34 -6.45
N ILE A 177 -9.41 -12.23 -5.21
CA ILE A 177 -10.35 -13.16 -4.61
C ILE A 177 -11.75 -12.61 -4.90
N THR A 178 -12.58 -13.43 -5.54
CA THR A 178 -13.98 -13.15 -5.90
C THR A 178 -14.94 -13.88 -4.99
#